data_AF-D5DA63-F1
#
_entry.id   AF-D5DA63-F1
#
_cell.length_a   1.000
_cell.length_b   1.000
_cell.length_c   1.000
_cell.angle_alpha   90.00
_cell.angle_beta   90.00
_cell.angle_gamma   90.00
#
_symmetry.space_group_name_H-M   'P 1'
#
loop_
_entity.id
_entity.type
_entity.pdbx_description
1 polymer ?
#
loop_
_entity_poly.entity_id
_entity_poly.type
_entity_poly.pdbx_seq_one_letter_code
_entity_poly.pdbx_strand_id
1 'polypeptide(L)'
;MKKFVFTLGTTAILSAGFVGAASASTSGTYEVQKGDTLWKIAQNHNVSVDELKDANNLTSTLIYPNQTLNLSSIKEIVHTVKRGDTLWSIGQHYGVTVEEIKEWNGLTSDLVFPGEQFKIKTAQAAQSQTASAPVAKAAPQAQQSQTAQAQQEQAAQEQTQKEQEQAQVAAQEQAQKEQEQAQAAQAQAAQEQAQKEQEQAQAAQAQAAQEQAQKEQEQAQAAQAQAAQEQAQKEQEQAQAAQAQAAQEQAQKEQAQAAQAQAAQEQAQKEQAQAAAQAQAAQEQAQKEQEQAQAAAQAQAAQEQAQKEQAAQQQQQAAQQQQQQSQQQASGKSMTVEATAYTANCAGCSGTTATGVNLKSNPNQRVIAVDPSVIPLGSKVYVEGYGQAVAADTGGAIKGNRIDVFVSSDSAAQDWGRRSVKITVID
;
A
#
# COMPACT_ATOMS: atom_id res chain seq x y z
N MET A 1 -35.56 -23.03 -9.21
CA MET A 1 -36.48 -23.85 -10.02
C MET A 1 -37.86 -23.86 -9.37
N LYS A 2 -38.93 -23.69 -10.16
CA LYS A 2 -40.33 -24.10 -9.87
C LYS A 2 -41.11 -23.92 -11.18
N LYS A 3 -41.46 -25.01 -11.86
CA LYS A 3 -42.20 -25.00 -13.13
C LYS A 3 -43.64 -25.39 -12.83
N PHE A 4 -44.61 -24.51 -13.14
CA PHE A 4 -46.01 -24.91 -13.17
C PHE A 4 -46.30 -25.65 -14.48
N VAL A 5 -46.93 -26.82 -14.38
CA VAL A 5 -47.36 -27.64 -15.51
C VAL A 5 -48.88 -27.53 -15.60
N PHE A 6 -49.38 -26.90 -16.65
CA PHE A 6 -50.81 -26.90 -16.97
C PHE A 6 -51.11 -28.04 -17.94
N THR A 7 -51.79 -29.07 -17.44
CA THR A 7 -52.23 -30.22 -18.25
C THR A 7 -53.58 -29.91 -18.88
N LEU A 8 -53.61 -29.62 -20.18
CA LEU A 8 -54.87 -29.43 -20.92
C LEU A 8 -55.50 -30.79 -21.25
N GLY A 9 -56.47 -31.21 -20.44
CA GLY A 9 -57.32 -32.37 -20.73
C GLY A 9 -58.47 -32.00 -21.67
N THR A 10 -58.36 -32.35 -22.95
CA THR A 10 -59.38 -32.08 -23.96
C THR A 10 -60.43 -33.18 -24.03
N THR A 11 -61.70 -32.88 -23.73
CA THR A 11 -62.85 -33.71 -24.10
C THR A 11 -63.96 -32.83 -24.67
N ALA A 12 -64.05 -32.78 -26.00
CA ALA A 12 -65.23 -32.25 -26.69
C ALA A 12 -66.33 -33.31 -26.74
N ILE A 13 -67.56 -32.94 -26.38
CA ILE A 13 -68.76 -33.76 -26.60
C ILE A 13 -69.75 -32.94 -27.41
N LEU A 14 -70.02 -33.41 -28.63
CA LEU A 14 -71.05 -32.88 -29.52
C LEU A 14 -72.33 -33.68 -29.32
N SER A 15 -73.39 -33.03 -28.85
CA SER A 15 -74.77 -33.50 -29.06
C SER A 15 -75.75 -32.35 -28.92
N ALA A 16 -76.79 -32.36 -29.75
CA ALA A 16 -77.87 -31.39 -29.72
C ALA A 16 -79.20 -32.14 -29.57
N GLY A 17 -80.13 -31.58 -28.81
CA GLY A 17 -81.55 -31.93 -28.94
C GLY A 17 -82.34 -32.12 -27.66
N PHE A 18 -83.54 -31.55 -27.71
CA PHE A 18 -84.73 -31.91 -26.95
C PHE A 18 -84.87 -31.46 -25.49
N VAL A 19 -86.14 -31.36 -25.07
CA VAL A 19 -86.60 -30.74 -23.82
C VAL A 19 -87.06 -31.80 -22.84
N GLY A 20 -86.62 -31.69 -21.58
CA GLY A 20 -87.12 -32.48 -20.47
C GLY A 20 -86.92 -31.71 -19.15
N ALA A 21 -88.01 -31.49 -18.41
CA ALA A 21 -87.96 -30.81 -17.13
C ALA A 21 -87.44 -31.78 -16.04
N ALA A 22 -86.13 -31.82 -15.86
CA ALA A 22 -85.49 -32.47 -14.72
C ALA A 22 -85.13 -31.42 -13.66
N SER A 23 -85.53 -31.65 -12.41
CA SER A 23 -85.05 -30.87 -11.26
C SER A 23 -83.58 -31.22 -11.02
N ALA A 24 -82.68 -30.47 -11.66
CA ALA A 24 -81.24 -30.67 -11.53
C ALA A 24 -80.78 -30.31 -10.11
N SER A 25 -80.25 -31.31 -9.39
CA SER A 25 -79.66 -31.13 -8.06
C SER A 25 -78.60 -30.03 -8.08
N THR A 26 -78.74 -29.02 -7.21
CA THR A 26 -77.77 -27.93 -7.06
C THR A 26 -76.48 -28.44 -6.41
N SER A 27 -75.58 -28.95 -7.24
CA SER A 27 -74.25 -29.45 -6.87
C SER A 27 -73.38 -29.58 -8.13
N GLY A 28 -72.46 -28.64 -8.35
CA GLY A 28 -71.62 -28.61 -9.53
C GLY A 28 -70.99 -27.25 -9.81
N THR A 29 -70.36 -27.11 -10.97
CA THR A 29 -69.86 -25.85 -11.51
C THR A 29 -70.72 -25.38 -12.68
N TYR A 30 -70.90 -24.06 -12.84
CA TYR A 30 -71.62 -23.44 -13.94
C TYR A 30 -70.66 -22.67 -14.84
N GLU A 31 -70.63 -22.97 -16.15
CA GLU A 31 -69.85 -22.21 -17.13
C GLU A 31 -70.71 -21.07 -17.71
N VAL A 32 -70.30 -19.83 -17.45
CA VAL A 32 -71.02 -18.61 -17.85
C VAL A 32 -71.21 -18.55 -19.36
N GLN A 33 -72.44 -18.41 -19.84
CA GLN A 33 -72.74 -18.32 -21.27
C GLN A 33 -72.78 -16.86 -21.75
N LYS A 34 -72.69 -16.68 -23.07
CA LYS A 34 -72.75 -15.36 -23.70
C LYS A 34 -74.13 -14.71 -23.47
N GLY A 35 -74.17 -13.70 -22.60
CA GLY A 35 -75.40 -12.96 -22.25
C GLY A 35 -75.98 -13.32 -20.87
N ASP A 36 -75.27 -14.08 -20.05
CA ASP A 36 -75.62 -14.25 -18.63
C ASP A 36 -75.18 -13.06 -17.77
N THR A 37 -75.80 -12.96 -16.60
CA THR A 37 -75.43 -12.04 -15.52
C THR A 37 -75.46 -12.81 -14.19
N LEU A 38 -74.68 -12.38 -13.19
CA LEU A 38 -74.73 -13.02 -11.87
C LEU A 38 -76.15 -13.02 -11.28
N TRP A 39 -76.97 -12.00 -11.53
CA TRP A 39 -78.37 -11.96 -11.10
C TRP A 39 -79.20 -13.11 -11.70
N LYS A 40 -79.10 -13.33 -13.02
CA LYS A 40 -79.80 -14.42 -13.72
C LYS A 40 -79.32 -15.79 -13.24
N ILE A 41 -78.02 -15.97 -13.03
CA ILE A 41 -77.43 -17.23 -12.55
C ILE A 41 -77.88 -17.49 -11.10
N ALA A 42 -77.72 -16.51 -10.20
CA ALA A 42 -78.11 -16.61 -8.79
C ALA A 42 -79.61 -16.91 -8.64
N GLN A 43 -80.46 -16.19 -9.37
CA GLN A 43 -81.92 -16.41 -9.39
C GLN A 43 -82.31 -17.81 -9.87
N ASN A 44 -81.62 -18.35 -10.90
CA ASN A 44 -81.86 -19.70 -11.41
C ASN A 44 -81.37 -20.80 -10.45
N HIS A 45 -80.35 -20.52 -9.65
CA HIS A 45 -79.78 -21.44 -8.65
C HIS A 45 -80.29 -21.20 -7.22
N ASN A 46 -81.29 -20.32 -7.06
CA ASN A 46 -81.96 -19.96 -5.81
C ASN A 46 -81.00 -19.47 -4.70
N VAL A 47 -80.03 -18.64 -5.07
CA VAL A 47 -79.14 -17.91 -4.16
C VAL A 47 -79.15 -16.41 -4.47
N SER A 48 -78.58 -15.59 -3.59
CA SER A 48 -78.32 -14.17 -3.84
C SER A 48 -77.11 -13.95 -4.76
N VAL A 49 -77.00 -12.74 -5.31
CA VAL A 49 -75.84 -12.33 -6.13
C VAL A 49 -74.56 -12.28 -5.29
N ASP A 50 -74.66 -11.93 -4.00
CA ASP A 50 -73.50 -11.77 -3.13
C ASP A 50 -72.98 -13.12 -2.59
N GLU A 51 -73.84 -14.08 -2.23
CA GLU A 51 -73.42 -15.47 -1.99
C GLU A 51 -72.66 -16.05 -3.19
N LEU A 52 -73.18 -15.83 -4.41
CA LEU A 52 -72.57 -16.31 -5.64
C LEU A 52 -71.23 -15.63 -5.93
N LYS A 53 -71.08 -14.35 -5.57
CA LYS A 53 -69.80 -13.61 -5.64
C LYS A 53 -68.80 -14.14 -4.61
N ASP A 54 -69.17 -14.22 -3.34
CA ASP A 54 -68.28 -14.62 -2.24
C ASP A 54 -67.73 -16.04 -2.45
N ALA A 55 -68.61 -17.00 -2.77
CA ALA A 55 -68.25 -18.38 -3.10
C ALA A 55 -67.31 -18.51 -4.31
N ASN A 56 -67.18 -17.45 -5.12
CA ASN A 56 -66.30 -17.36 -6.29
C ASN A 56 -65.24 -16.26 -6.19
N ASN A 57 -65.09 -15.63 -5.02
CA ASN A 57 -64.13 -14.56 -4.73
C ASN A 57 -64.24 -13.35 -5.71
N LEU A 58 -65.46 -13.06 -6.19
CA LEU A 58 -65.71 -11.99 -7.17
C LEU A 58 -65.92 -10.64 -6.49
N THR A 59 -64.98 -9.71 -6.71
CA THR A 59 -65.07 -8.32 -6.22
C THR A 59 -66.06 -7.44 -6.99
N SER A 60 -66.69 -7.97 -8.04
CA SER A 60 -67.57 -7.25 -8.97
C SER A 60 -68.70 -8.16 -9.48
N THR A 61 -69.76 -7.57 -10.03
CA THR A 61 -70.83 -8.31 -10.72
C THR A 61 -70.50 -8.68 -12.17
N LEU A 62 -69.36 -8.21 -12.69
CA LEU A 62 -68.89 -8.50 -14.05
C LEU A 62 -68.38 -9.94 -14.15
N ILE A 63 -68.90 -10.67 -15.15
CA ILE A 63 -68.49 -12.03 -15.52
C ILE A 63 -68.26 -12.12 -17.03
N TYR A 64 -67.45 -13.09 -17.44
CA TYR A 64 -67.08 -13.30 -18.84
C TYR A 64 -67.59 -14.65 -19.36
N PRO A 65 -67.93 -14.78 -20.66
CA PRO A 65 -68.26 -16.08 -21.25
C PRO A 65 -67.11 -17.08 -21.04
N ASN A 66 -67.47 -18.34 -20.79
CA ASN A 66 -66.57 -19.45 -20.47
C ASN A 66 -65.87 -19.33 -19.10
N GLN A 67 -66.31 -18.40 -18.24
CA GLN A 67 -65.90 -18.35 -16.83
C GLN A 67 -66.62 -19.44 -16.02
N THR A 68 -65.87 -20.28 -15.32
CA THR A 68 -66.43 -21.29 -14.43
C THR A 68 -66.75 -20.70 -13.06
N LEU A 69 -68.01 -20.77 -12.64
CA LEU A 69 -68.47 -20.47 -11.28
C LEU A 69 -68.68 -21.78 -10.50
N ASN A 70 -68.15 -21.85 -9.29
CA ASN A 70 -68.41 -22.91 -8.33
C ASN A 70 -69.77 -22.69 -7.65
N LEU A 71 -70.70 -23.65 -7.83
CA LEU A 71 -72.01 -23.70 -7.17
C LEU A 71 -72.09 -24.86 -6.15
N SER A 72 -70.98 -25.52 -5.83
CA SER A 72 -70.90 -26.54 -4.77
C SER A 72 -70.64 -25.93 -3.40
N SER A 73 -69.91 -24.80 -3.35
CA SER A 73 -69.58 -24.10 -2.10
C SER A 73 -70.72 -23.23 -1.54
N ILE A 74 -71.81 -23.03 -2.28
CA ILE A 74 -72.97 -22.22 -1.84
C ILE A 74 -73.87 -22.93 -0.81
N LYS A 75 -73.45 -24.08 -0.26
CA LYS A 75 -74.17 -24.79 0.83
C LYS A 75 -73.49 -24.66 2.20
N GLU A 76 -72.22 -24.27 2.22
CA GLU A 76 -71.48 -23.90 3.43
C GLU A 76 -70.44 -22.84 3.04
N ILE A 77 -70.86 -21.58 3.07
CA ILE A 77 -70.03 -20.40 2.80
C ILE A 77 -69.20 -20.10 4.05
N VAL A 78 -67.94 -19.71 3.89
CA VAL A 78 -67.10 -19.25 5.01
C VAL A 78 -66.94 -17.73 4.93
N HIS A 79 -67.72 -17.01 5.73
CA HIS A 79 -67.60 -15.57 5.86
C HIS A 79 -66.42 -15.22 6.77
N THR A 80 -65.51 -14.36 6.29
CA THR A 80 -64.46 -13.77 7.14
C THR A 80 -64.89 -12.39 7.62
N VAL A 81 -65.05 -12.24 8.94
CA VAL A 81 -65.55 -11.05 9.63
C VAL A 81 -64.63 -9.84 9.33
N LYS A 82 -65.21 -8.73 8.86
CA LYS A 82 -64.48 -7.47 8.59
C LYS A 82 -64.73 -6.46 9.72
N ARG A 83 -63.97 -5.37 9.72
CA ARG A 83 -64.14 -4.29 10.70
C ARG A 83 -65.49 -3.58 10.48
N GLY A 84 -66.43 -3.82 11.39
CA GLY A 84 -67.79 -3.27 11.35
C GLY A 84 -68.89 -4.32 11.17
N ASP A 85 -68.53 -5.58 10.91
CA ASP A 85 -69.51 -6.67 10.85
C ASP A 85 -70.01 -7.08 12.24
N THR A 86 -71.23 -7.61 12.28
CA THR A 86 -71.93 -8.15 13.44
C THR A 86 -72.67 -9.42 13.01
N LEU A 87 -73.03 -10.33 13.92
CA LEU A 87 -73.83 -11.50 13.53
C LEU A 87 -75.17 -11.11 12.85
N TRP A 88 -75.75 -9.96 13.22
CA TRP A 88 -76.96 -9.45 12.59
C TRP A 88 -76.73 -8.96 11.16
N SER A 89 -75.66 -8.19 10.90
CA SER A 89 -75.35 -7.74 9.53
C SER A 89 -74.91 -8.90 8.63
N ILE A 90 -74.20 -9.89 9.18
CA ILE A 90 -73.86 -11.15 8.49
C ILE A 90 -75.12 -11.95 8.17
N GLY A 91 -76.05 -12.08 9.13
CA GLY A 91 -77.33 -12.77 8.93
C GLY A 91 -78.19 -12.13 7.86
N GLN A 92 -78.38 -10.81 7.92
CA GLN A 92 -79.11 -10.04 6.90
C GLN A 92 -78.44 -10.14 5.52
N HIS A 93 -77.10 -10.24 5.44
CA HIS A 93 -76.39 -10.36 4.16
C HIS A 93 -76.60 -11.72 3.49
N TYR A 94 -76.65 -12.81 4.25
CA TYR A 94 -76.83 -14.18 3.73
C TYR A 94 -78.25 -14.73 3.88
N GLY A 95 -79.21 -13.94 4.37
CA GLY A 95 -80.62 -14.33 4.51
C GLY A 95 -80.90 -15.32 5.64
N VAL A 96 -80.09 -15.34 6.70
CA VAL A 96 -80.16 -16.26 7.84
C VAL A 96 -80.29 -15.52 9.17
N THR A 97 -80.76 -16.21 10.22
CA THR A 97 -80.87 -15.63 11.58
C THR A 97 -79.53 -15.60 12.32
N VAL A 98 -79.46 -14.78 13.37
CA VAL A 98 -78.30 -14.74 14.28
C VAL A 98 -78.14 -16.08 15.00
N GLU A 99 -79.26 -16.68 15.40
CA GLU A 99 -79.37 -17.96 16.09
C GLU A 99 -78.78 -19.10 15.25
N GLU A 100 -79.11 -19.16 13.96
CA GLU A 100 -78.56 -20.15 13.02
C GLU A 100 -77.04 -20.03 12.85
N ILE A 101 -76.51 -18.80 12.70
CA ILE A 101 -75.06 -18.57 12.62
C ILE A 101 -74.37 -19.04 13.92
N LYS A 102 -74.98 -18.78 15.08
CA LYS A 102 -74.45 -19.20 16.38
C LYS A 102 -74.47 -20.72 16.54
N GLU A 103 -75.55 -21.39 16.13
CA GLU A 103 -75.65 -22.86 16.15
C GLU A 103 -74.57 -23.51 15.29
N TRP A 104 -74.39 -23.06 14.04
CA TRP A 104 -73.44 -23.68 13.11
C TRP A 104 -71.96 -23.48 13.50
N ASN A 105 -71.67 -22.50 14.33
CA ASN A 105 -70.31 -22.13 14.74
C ASN A 105 -70.03 -22.32 16.24
N GLY A 106 -71.01 -22.80 17.02
CA GLY A 106 -70.88 -23.05 18.46
C GLY A 106 -70.75 -21.78 19.31
N LEU A 107 -71.27 -20.65 18.85
CA LEU A 107 -71.11 -19.35 19.50
C LEU A 107 -72.11 -19.15 20.65
N THR A 108 -71.61 -18.82 21.84
CA THR A 108 -72.42 -18.53 23.03
C THR A 108 -72.74 -17.04 23.22
N SER A 109 -72.19 -16.17 22.38
CA SER A 109 -72.32 -14.71 22.45
C SER A 109 -72.50 -14.11 21.05
N ASP A 110 -72.86 -12.83 20.99
CA ASP A 110 -73.04 -12.06 19.76
C ASP A 110 -71.81 -11.20 19.39
N LEU A 111 -70.78 -11.23 20.25
CA LEU A 111 -69.50 -10.57 20.04
C LEU A 111 -68.69 -11.30 18.95
N VAL A 112 -68.19 -10.54 17.98
CA VAL A 112 -67.38 -11.03 16.85
C VAL A 112 -66.14 -10.15 16.67
N PHE A 113 -65.05 -10.73 16.18
CA PHE A 113 -63.77 -10.05 15.99
C PHE A 113 -63.33 -10.07 14.51
N PRO A 114 -62.81 -8.95 13.96
CA PRO A 114 -62.32 -8.93 12.59
C PRO A 114 -61.21 -9.96 12.34
N GLY A 115 -61.40 -10.80 11.32
CA GLY A 115 -60.53 -11.94 11.00
C GLY A 115 -61.07 -13.31 11.44
N GLU A 116 -62.13 -13.36 12.25
CA GLU A 116 -62.85 -14.61 12.53
C GLU A 116 -63.53 -15.16 11.27
N GLN A 117 -63.77 -16.48 11.25
CA GLN A 117 -64.38 -17.18 10.12
C GLN A 117 -65.61 -17.96 10.58
N PHE A 118 -66.78 -17.61 10.03
CA PHE A 118 -68.04 -18.29 10.33
C PHE A 118 -68.56 -19.06 9.12
N LYS A 119 -68.98 -20.30 9.38
CA LYS A 119 -69.70 -21.17 8.47
C LYS A 119 -71.16 -20.75 8.39
N ILE A 120 -71.60 -20.37 7.20
CA ILE A 120 -72.97 -19.96 6.89
C ILE A 120 -73.56 -21.03 5.95
N LYS A 121 -74.59 -21.74 6.39
CA LYS A 121 -75.21 -22.82 5.63
C LYS A 121 -76.50 -22.32 4.99
N THR A 122 -76.50 -22.03 3.69
CA THR A 122 -77.71 -21.58 3.01
C THR A 122 -78.40 -22.76 2.31
N ALA A 123 -79.68 -22.97 2.66
CA ALA A 123 -80.54 -24.02 2.14
C ALA A 123 -81.99 -23.52 2.05
N GLN A 124 -82.63 -23.78 0.90
CA GLN A 124 -84.03 -23.48 0.55
C GLN A 124 -85.04 -23.90 1.66
N ALA A 125 -86.20 -23.25 1.85
CA ALA A 125 -86.98 -22.41 0.93
C ALA A 125 -87.95 -21.45 1.66
N ALA A 126 -88.70 -20.64 0.91
CA ALA A 126 -89.75 -19.76 1.44
C ALA A 126 -91.15 -20.42 1.46
N GLN A 127 -91.96 -20.21 2.53
CA GLN A 127 -93.41 -19.91 2.47
C GLN A 127 -94.11 -19.66 3.84
N SER A 128 -94.59 -18.42 4.04
CA SER A 128 -95.99 -18.02 4.31
C SER A 128 -96.90 -18.62 5.41
N GLN A 129 -97.54 -17.70 6.18
CA GLN A 129 -98.90 -17.75 6.79
C GLN A 129 -99.12 -18.67 8.03
N THR A 130 -100.22 -18.60 8.82
CA THR A 130 -101.55 -17.90 8.78
C THR A 130 -101.68 -16.88 9.95
N ALA A 131 -102.79 -16.38 10.53
CA ALA A 131 -104.28 -16.55 10.53
C ALA A 131 -104.93 -15.20 10.96
N SER A 132 -106.16 -14.74 10.58
CA SER A 132 -107.57 -15.17 10.80
C SER A 132 -108.08 -15.02 12.25
N ALA A 133 -109.35 -14.66 12.57
CA ALA A 133 -110.63 -14.62 11.81
C ALA A 133 -111.54 -13.44 12.34
N PRO A 134 -112.87 -13.26 12.06
CA PRO A 134 -113.94 -14.18 11.61
C PRO A 134 -114.93 -13.59 10.54
N VAL A 135 -116.23 -13.97 10.38
CA VAL A 135 -116.85 -15.23 9.86
C VAL A 135 -118.23 -14.93 9.16
N ALA A 136 -118.63 -15.77 8.18
CA ALA A 136 -120.01 -16.06 7.68
C ALA A 136 -120.91 -15.04 6.91
N LYS A 137 -120.93 -15.18 5.57
CA LYS A 137 -121.97 -15.87 4.75
C LYS A 137 -123.51 -15.61 4.96
N ALA A 138 -124.04 -14.69 4.16
CA ALA A 138 -125.23 -14.78 3.25
C ALA A 138 -126.69 -15.16 3.71
N ALA A 139 -127.59 -14.14 3.64
CA ALA A 139 -128.94 -14.08 3.01
C ALA A 139 -130.13 -14.99 3.51
N PRO A 140 -131.43 -14.70 3.21
CA PRO A 140 -132.04 -13.62 2.39
C PRO A 140 -133.30 -12.88 2.98
N GLN A 141 -133.95 -12.04 2.15
CA GLN A 141 -135.39 -11.61 2.13
C GLN A 141 -136.02 -10.57 3.11
N ALA A 142 -136.39 -9.42 2.53
CA ALA A 142 -137.74 -8.82 2.39
C ALA A 142 -138.70 -8.45 3.58
N GLN A 143 -138.99 -7.13 3.65
CA GLN A 143 -140.29 -6.44 3.90
C GLN A 143 -140.98 -6.40 5.28
N GLN A 144 -141.52 -5.19 5.58
CA GLN A 144 -142.51 -4.80 6.62
C GLN A 144 -142.06 -4.98 8.09
N SER A 145 -142.14 -3.98 8.98
CA SER A 145 -143.26 -3.04 9.19
C SER A 145 -142.83 -1.67 9.74
N GLN A 146 -143.58 -0.62 9.41
CA GLN A 146 -143.40 0.75 9.94
C GLN A 146 -144.06 0.92 11.32
N THR A 147 -143.98 2.15 11.88
CA THR A 147 -144.62 2.64 13.12
C THR A 147 -143.81 2.51 14.44
N ALA A 148 -142.76 1.68 14.51
CA ALA A 148 -141.80 1.74 15.62
C ALA A 148 -140.63 2.72 15.40
N GLN A 149 -140.35 3.05 14.13
CA GLN A 149 -139.07 3.65 13.73
C GLN A 149 -138.85 5.07 14.26
N ALA A 150 -139.83 5.98 14.23
CA ALA A 150 -139.58 7.41 14.44
C ALA A 150 -138.88 7.78 15.77
N GLN A 151 -139.17 7.09 16.88
CA GLN A 151 -138.50 7.34 18.16
C GLN A 151 -137.13 6.66 18.25
N GLN A 152 -137.00 5.46 17.69
CA GLN A 152 -135.73 4.73 17.65
C GLN A 152 -134.75 5.35 16.65
N GLU A 153 -135.26 6.04 15.62
CA GLU A 153 -134.52 6.77 14.60
C GLU A 153 -134.01 8.12 15.13
N GLN A 154 -134.77 8.85 15.97
CA GLN A 154 -134.22 10.01 16.69
C GLN A 154 -133.12 9.59 17.68
N ALA A 155 -133.34 8.52 18.46
CA ALA A 155 -132.31 7.99 19.36
C ALA A 155 -131.06 7.52 18.60
N ALA A 156 -131.23 6.83 17.47
CA ALA A 156 -130.13 6.42 16.60
C ALA A 156 -129.44 7.61 15.93
N GLN A 157 -130.14 8.69 15.59
CA GLN A 157 -129.55 9.93 15.06
C GLN A 157 -128.73 10.66 16.12
N GLU A 158 -129.21 10.78 17.36
CA GLU A 158 -128.44 11.38 18.46
C GLU A 158 -127.21 10.53 18.83
N GLN A 159 -127.36 9.20 18.88
CA GLN A 159 -126.25 8.28 19.08
C GLN A 159 -125.25 8.37 17.92
N THR A 160 -125.71 8.41 16.67
CA THR A 160 -124.87 8.54 15.46
C THR A 160 -124.13 9.88 15.45
N GLN A 161 -124.76 10.99 15.89
CA GLN A 161 -124.07 12.27 16.03
C GLN A 161 -122.99 12.22 17.11
N LYS A 162 -123.25 11.59 18.26
CA LYS A 162 -122.26 11.40 19.33
C LYS A 162 -121.11 10.48 18.91
N GLU A 163 -121.40 9.42 18.16
CA GLU A 163 -120.38 8.53 17.58
C GLU A 163 -119.56 9.24 16.48
N GLN A 164 -120.19 10.10 15.67
CA GLN A 164 -119.50 10.94 14.68
C GLN A 164 -118.64 12.03 15.35
N GLU A 165 -119.12 12.67 16.41
CA GLU A 165 -118.36 13.66 17.19
C GLU A 165 -117.17 12.99 17.89
N GLN A 166 -117.35 11.84 18.52
CA GLN A 166 -116.27 11.05 19.10
C GLN A 166 -115.27 10.56 18.04
N ALA A 167 -115.73 10.11 16.87
CA ALA A 167 -114.85 9.74 15.77
C ALA A 167 -114.08 10.95 15.20
N GLN A 168 -114.70 12.13 15.16
CA GLN A 168 -114.06 13.37 14.72
C GLN A 168 -113.00 13.84 15.72
N VAL A 169 -113.28 13.77 17.03
CA VAL A 169 -112.29 14.05 18.09
C VAL A 169 -111.15 13.03 18.06
N ALA A 170 -111.44 11.74 17.92
CA ALA A 170 -110.42 10.70 17.80
C ALA A 170 -109.53 10.88 16.56
N ALA A 171 -110.12 11.27 15.42
CA ALA A 171 -109.38 11.59 14.20
C ALA A 171 -108.52 12.86 14.36
N GLN A 172 -109.00 13.88 15.09
CA GLN A 172 -108.21 15.07 15.41
C GLN A 172 -107.05 14.76 16.37
N GLU A 173 -107.27 13.95 17.41
CA GLU A 173 -106.20 13.47 18.28
C GLU A 173 -105.17 12.62 17.53
N GLN A 174 -105.62 11.75 16.61
CA GLN A 174 -104.71 10.95 15.78
C GLN A 174 -103.88 11.87 14.86
N ALA A 175 -104.51 12.82 14.16
CA ALA A 175 -103.81 13.77 13.30
C ALA A 175 -102.80 14.64 14.08
N GLN A 176 -103.12 15.04 15.32
CA GLN A 176 -102.18 15.74 16.20
C GLN A 176 -101.00 14.86 16.61
N LYS A 177 -101.24 13.59 16.97
CA LYS A 177 -100.16 12.63 17.32
C LYS A 177 -99.27 12.30 16.11
N GLU A 178 -99.85 12.18 14.91
CA GLU A 178 -99.09 12.01 13.67
C GLU A 178 -98.27 13.26 13.33
N GLN A 179 -98.82 14.47 13.55
CA GLN A 179 -98.09 15.72 13.38
C GLN A 179 -96.94 15.88 14.39
N GLU A 180 -97.16 15.54 15.66
CA GLU A 180 -96.14 15.57 16.71
C GLU A 180 -95.01 14.56 16.41
N GLN A 181 -95.35 13.34 16.00
CA GLN A 181 -94.37 12.33 15.57
C GLN A 181 -93.57 12.78 14.33
N ALA A 182 -94.22 13.42 13.35
CA ALA A 182 -93.54 13.97 12.19
C ALA A 182 -92.57 15.11 12.57
N GLN A 183 -92.95 15.99 13.50
CA GLN A 183 -92.07 17.04 14.03
C GLN A 183 -90.90 16.48 14.84
N ALA A 184 -91.14 15.46 15.68
CA ALA A 184 -90.10 14.77 16.43
C ALA A 184 -89.09 14.08 15.49
N ALA A 185 -89.56 13.40 14.44
CA ALA A 185 -88.71 12.78 13.43
C ALA A 185 -87.88 13.81 12.65
N GLN A 186 -88.46 14.96 12.28
CA GLN A 186 -87.72 16.06 11.65
C GLN A 186 -86.67 16.66 12.59
N ALA A 187 -86.99 16.84 13.87
CA ALA A 187 -86.03 17.33 14.87
C ALA A 187 -84.87 16.34 15.09
N GLN A 188 -85.15 15.03 15.13
CA GLN A 188 -84.13 14.00 15.24
C GLN A 188 -83.23 13.96 13.99
N ALA A 189 -83.80 14.03 12.78
CA ALA A 189 -83.03 14.07 11.54
C ALA A 189 -82.12 15.31 11.46
N ALA A 190 -82.61 16.48 11.91
CA ALA A 190 -81.81 17.70 11.98
C ALA A 190 -80.66 17.59 13.01
N GLN A 191 -80.89 16.93 14.16
CA GLN A 191 -79.82 16.66 15.13
C GLN A 191 -78.77 15.69 14.59
N GLU A 192 -79.19 14.63 13.89
CA GLU A 192 -78.27 13.66 13.26
C GLU A 192 -77.44 14.31 12.15
N GLN A 193 -78.04 15.19 11.34
CA GLN A 193 -77.30 15.98 10.34
C GLN A 193 -76.29 16.92 11.02
N ALA A 194 -76.68 17.66 12.05
CA ALA A 194 -75.78 18.57 12.77
C ALA A 194 -74.60 17.83 13.44
N GLN A 195 -74.83 16.63 13.96
CA GLN A 195 -73.76 15.77 14.50
C GLN A 195 -72.79 15.31 13.39
N LYS A 196 -73.31 14.90 12.23
CA LYS A 196 -72.47 14.51 11.07
C LYS A 196 -71.65 15.67 10.52
N GLU A 197 -72.22 16.87 10.45
CA GLU A 197 -71.51 18.09 10.05
C GLU A 197 -70.41 18.46 11.08
N GLN A 198 -70.69 18.30 12.38
CA GLN A 198 -69.69 18.51 13.44
C GLN A 198 -68.55 17.47 13.38
N GLU A 199 -68.86 16.19 13.17
CA GLU A 199 -67.87 15.11 13.02
C GLU A 199 -66.99 15.35 11.79
N GLN A 200 -67.58 15.72 10.65
CA GLN A 200 -66.83 16.08 9.44
C GLN A 200 -65.92 17.30 9.65
N ALA A 201 -66.40 18.33 10.35
CA ALA A 201 -65.58 19.50 10.69
C ALA A 201 -64.40 19.13 11.61
N GLN A 202 -64.61 18.27 12.60
CA GLN A 202 -63.55 17.76 13.48
C GLN A 202 -62.55 16.88 12.72
N ALA A 203 -63.02 16.01 11.83
CA ALA A 203 -62.17 15.18 10.99
C ALA A 203 -61.30 16.04 10.04
N ALA A 204 -61.87 17.07 9.42
CA ALA A 204 -61.12 18.02 8.58
C ALA A 204 -60.07 18.82 9.37
N GLN A 205 -60.41 19.26 10.59
CA GLN A 205 -59.44 19.92 11.49
C GLN A 205 -58.30 18.97 11.91
N ALA A 206 -58.62 17.71 12.22
CA ALA A 206 -57.62 16.70 12.56
C ALA A 206 -56.70 16.38 11.37
N GLN A 207 -57.24 16.30 10.14
CA GLN A 207 -56.44 16.13 8.92
C GLN A 207 -55.52 17.33 8.67
N ALA A 208 -56.03 18.56 8.77
CA ALA A 208 -55.22 19.77 8.61
C ALA A 208 -54.08 19.85 9.65
N ALA A 209 -54.35 19.49 10.91
CA ALA A 209 -53.34 19.42 11.96
C ALA A 209 -52.28 18.34 11.69
N GLN A 210 -52.67 17.18 11.16
CA GLN A 210 -51.73 16.12 10.75
C GLN A 210 -50.87 16.56 9.55
N GLU A 211 -51.45 17.22 8.56
CA GLU A 211 -50.71 17.75 7.40
C GLU A 211 -49.72 18.84 7.81
N GLN A 212 -50.10 19.73 8.74
CA GLN A 212 -49.18 20.72 9.32
C GLN A 212 -48.04 20.05 10.08
N ALA A 213 -48.33 19.09 10.96
CA ALA A 213 -47.31 18.38 11.73
C ALA A 213 -46.33 17.61 10.83
N GLN A 214 -46.81 17.02 9.71
CA GLN A 214 -45.95 16.38 8.71
C GLN A 214 -45.03 17.40 8.00
N LYS A 215 -45.56 18.57 7.63
CA LYS A 215 -44.76 19.65 7.01
C LYS A 215 -43.72 20.23 7.97
N GLU A 216 -44.05 20.39 9.25
CA GLU A 216 -43.10 20.82 10.28
C GLU A 216 -42.01 19.77 10.51
N GLN A 217 -42.36 18.47 10.49
CA GLN A 217 -41.40 17.37 10.57
C GLN A 217 -40.48 17.31 9.34
N GLU A 218 -41.02 17.47 8.14
CA GLU A 218 -40.25 17.51 6.88
C GLU A 218 -39.29 18.70 6.86
N GLN A 219 -39.74 19.89 7.27
CA GLN A 219 -38.88 21.08 7.39
C GLN A 219 -37.77 20.89 8.43
N ALA A 220 -38.08 20.27 9.59
CA ALA A 220 -37.08 19.96 10.59
C ALA A 220 -36.02 18.95 10.09
N GLN A 221 -36.44 17.93 9.34
CA GLN A 221 -35.54 16.97 8.71
C GLN A 221 -34.68 17.61 7.61
N ALA A 222 -35.27 18.49 6.78
CA ALA A 222 -34.55 19.23 5.76
C ALA A 222 -33.49 20.17 6.37
N ALA A 223 -33.83 20.88 7.45
CA ALA A 223 -32.89 21.74 8.18
C ALA A 223 -31.75 20.93 8.83
N GLN A 224 -32.05 19.76 9.42
CA GLN A 224 -31.02 18.84 9.95
C GLN A 224 -30.10 18.31 8.84
N ALA A 225 -30.66 17.95 7.68
CA ALA A 225 -29.88 17.49 6.52
C ALA A 225 -28.98 18.59 5.95
N GLN A 226 -29.46 19.84 5.89
CA GLN A 226 -28.66 21.00 5.48
C GLN A 226 -27.51 21.28 6.48
N ALA A 227 -27.79 21.28 7.79
CA ALA A 227 -26.76 21.47 8.82
C ALA A 227 -25.69 20.36 8.77
N ALA A 228 -26.09 19.10 8.55
CA ALA A 228 -25.15 17.99 8.38
C ALA A 228 -24.31 18.12 7.10
N GLN A 229 -24.87 18.61 5.99
CA GLN A 229 -24.12 18.90 4.76
C GLN A 229 -23.13 20.06 4.95
N GLU A 230 -23.52 21.13 5.65
CA GLU A 230 -22.63 22.26 5.96
C GLU A 230 -21.47 21.84 6.87
N GLN A 231 -21.74 21.00 7.89
CA GLN A 231 -20.70 20.41 8.73
C GLN A 231 -19.74 19.53 7.91
N ALA A 232 -20.26 18.63 7.07
CA ALA A 232 -19.44 17.75 6.23
C ALA A 232 -18.56 18.54 5.24
N GLN A 233 -19.07 19.66 4.68
CA GLN A 233 -18.28 20.56 3.84
C GLN A 233 -17.17 21.25 4.62
N LYS A 234 -17.44 21.73 5.85
CA LYS A 234 -16.43 22.33 6.73
C LYS A 234 -15.34 21.34 7.16
N GLU A 235 -15.72 20.10 7.46
CA GLU A 235 -14.76 19.02 7.78
C GLU A 235 -13.91 18.67 6.55
N GLN A 236 -14.50 18.64 5.34
CA GLN A 236 -13.77 18.43 4.09
C GLN A 236 -12.80 19.59 3.79
N GLU A 237 -13.21 20.84 3.97
CA GLU A 237 -12.36 22.02 3.78
C GLU A 237 -11.18 22.01 4.77
N GLN A 238 -11.43 21.70 6.05
CA GLN A 238 -10.36 21.56 7.05
C GLN A 238 -9.39 20.42 6.72
N ALA A 239 -9.89 19.28 6.24
CA ALA A 239 -9.05 18.16 5.80
C ALA A 239 -8.18 18.54 4.59
N GLN A 240 -8.72 19.28 3.62
CA GLN A 240 -7.96 19.79 2.47
C GLN A 240 -6.91 20.83 2.89
N ALA A 241 -7.25 21.74 3.80
CA ALA A 241 -6.32 22.73 4.35
C ALA A 241 -5.16 22.05 5.10
N ALA A 242 -5.44 21.03 5.91
CA ALA A 242 -4.42 20.25 6.62
C ALA A 242 -3.50 19.47 5.65
N GLN A 243 -4.06 18.87 4.59
CA GLN A 243 -3.28 18.22 3.53
C GLN A 243 -2.38 19.21 2.78
N ALA A 244 -2.89 20.41 2.47
CA ALA A 244 -2.11 21.46 1.83
C ALA A 244 -0.96 21.96 2.72
N GLN A 245 -1.18 22.11 4.02
CA GLN A 245 -0.13 22.47 4.98
C GLN A 245 0.94 21.37 5.10
N ALA A 246 0.55 20.10 5.20
CA ALA A 246 1.49 18.98 5.24
C ALA A 246 2.34 18.88 3.96
N ALA A 247 1.75 19.11 2.79
CA ALA A 247 2.46 19.15 1.52
C ALA A 247 3.45 20.33 1.44
N GLN A 248 3.09 21.50 1.97
CA GLN A 248 4.01 22.65 2.07
C GLN A 248 5.18 22.37 3.03
N GLU A 249 4.93 21.74 4.18
CA GLU A 249 5.98 21.37 5.14
C GLU A 249 6.94 20.32 4.54
N GLN A 250 6.41 19.33 3.80
CA GLN A 250 7.24 18.36 3.06
C GLN A 250 8.11 19.06 2.00
N ALA A 251 7.52 19.93 1.17
CA ALA A 251 8.26 20.67 0.14
C ALA A 251 9.38 21.55 0.74
N GLN A 252 9.14 22.17 1.90
CA GLN A 252 10.17 22.93 2.62
C GLN A 252 11.30 22.02 3.16
N LYS A 253 10.97 20.83 3.67
CA LYS A 253 11.98 19.84 4.10
C LYS A 253 12.83 19.33 2.93
N GLU A 254 12.21 19.05 1.78
CA GLU A 254 12.90 18.63 0.56
C GLU A 254 13.82 19.74 0.02
N GLN A 255 13.36 21.00 0.01
CA GLN A 255 14.20 22.15 -0.34
C GLN A 255 15.38 22.35 0.63
N ALA A 256 15.16 22.19 1.94
CA ALA A 256 16.22 22.28 2.94
C ALA A 256 17.27 21.17 2.78
N GLN A 257 16.85 19.93 2.50
CA GLN A 257 17.74 18.81 2.19
C GLN A 257 18.53 19.03 0.89
N ALA A 258 17.88 19.55 -0.16
CA ALA A 258 18.55 19.90 -1.42
C ALA A 258 19.61 20.99 -1.23
N ALA A 259 19.31 22.03 -0.45
CA ALA A 259 20.26 23.09 -0.10
C ALA A 259 21.45 22.57 0.73
N GLN A 260 21.20 21.68 1.69
CA GLN A 260 22.28 21.01 2.45
C GLN A 260 23.16 20.13 1.56
N ALA A 261 22.57 19.38 0.63
CA ALA A 261 23.31 18.57 -0.33
C ALA A 261 24.17 19.42 -1.29
N GLN A 262 23.66 20.56 -1.75
CA GLN A 262 24.41 21.52 -2.56
C GLN A 262 25.58 22.14 -1.77
N ALA A 263 25.36 22.57 -0.53
CA ALA A 263 26.42 23.10 0.33
C ALA A 263 27.53 22.06 0.60
N ALA A 264 27.17 20.80 0.82
CA ALA A 264 28.12 19.70 0.99
C ALA A 264 28.93 19.43 -0.29
N GLN A 265 28.31 19.51 -1.47
CA GLN A 265 29.01 19.40 -2.75
C GLN A 265 29.98 20.57 -2.99
N GLU A 266 29.57 21.81 -2.66
CA GLU A 266 30.43 22.99 -2.78
C GLU A 266 31.63 22.90 -1.81
N GLN A 267 31.43 22.43 -0.58
CA GLN A 267 32.52 22.17 0.36
C GLN A 267 33.49 21.10 -0.17
N ALA A 268 32.98 19.96 -0.65
CA ALA A 268 33.82 18.89 -1.20
C ALA A 268 34.63 19.36 -2.42
N GLN A 269 34.05 20.22 -3.28
CA GLN A 269 34.79 20.84 -4.39
C GLN A 269 35.89 21.80 -3.92
N LYS A 270 35.64 22.59 -2.86
CA LYS A 270 36.66 23.48 -2.26
C LYS A 270 37.80 22.67 -1.63
N GLU A 271 37.50 21.58 -0.93
CA GLU A 271 38.50 20.67 -0.35
C GLU A 271 39.34 19.99 -1.44
N GLN A 272 38.71 19.50 -2.52
CA GLN A 272 39.43 18.95 -3.69
C GLN A 272 40.31 20.00 -4.38
N ALA A 273 39.82 21.24 -4.55
CA ALA A 273 40.60 22.32 -5.14
C ALA A 273 41.82 22.71 -4.27
N GLN A 274 41.65 22.74 -2.94
CA GLN A 274 42.76 22.95 -2.00
C GLN A 274 43.79 21.81 -2.05
N ALA A 275 43.34 20.56 -2.06
CA ALA A 275 44.23 19.40 -2.18
C ALA A 275 44.99 19.39 -3.51
N ALA A 276 44.34 19.74 -4.62
CA ALA A 276 44.98 19.87 -5.93
C ALA A 276 46.03 21.00 -5.95
N ALA A 277 45.73 22.17 -5.37
CA ALA A 277 46.67 23.28 -5.26
C ALA A 277 47.89 22.93 -4.38
N GLN A 278 47.67 22.22 -3.26
CA GLN A 278 48.76 21.72 -2.41
C GLN A 278 49.64 20.69 -3.14
N ALA A 279 49.03 19.75 -3.88
CA ALA A 279 49.76 18.77 -4.68
C ALA A 279 50.59 19.43 -5.80
N GLN A 280 50.05 20.45 -6.47
CA GLN A 280 50.77 21.23 -7.48
C GLN A 280 51.94 22.01 -6.87
N ALA A 281 51.74 22.66 -5.73
CA ALA A 281 52.82 23.38 -5.02
C ALA A 281 53.94 22.44 -4.57
N ALA A 282 53.60 21.23 -4.09
CA ALA A 282 54.58 20.20 -3.73
C ALA A 282 55.36 19.68 -4.95
N GLN A 283 54.71 19.52 -6.11
CA GLN A 283 55.38 19.17 -7.37
C GLN A 283 56.34 20.27 -7.84
N GLU A 284 55.93 21.54 -7.76
CA GLU A 284 56.77 22.68 -8.13
C GLU A 284 57.99 22.82 -7.20
N GLN A 285 57.81 22.59 -5.90
CA GLN A 285 58.93 22.53 -4.94
C GLN A 285 59.89 21.38 -5.27
N ALA A 286 59.37 20.16 -5.49
CA ALA A 286 60.20 19.00 -5.81
C ALA A 286 61.00 19.19 -7.12
N GLN A 287 60.42 19.85 -8.13
CA GLN A 287 61.14 20.22 -9.36
C GLN A 287 62.27 21.22 -9.08
N LYS A 288 62.03 22.26 -8.27
CA LYS A 288 63.05 23.24 -7.87
C LYS A 288 64.19 22.61 -7.07
N GLU A 289 63.87 21.69 -6.16
CA GLU A 289 64.87 20.93 -5.39
C GLU A 289 65.70 20.01 -6.31
N GLN A 290 65.06 19.36 -7.30
CA GLN A 290 65.75 18.53 -8.29
C GLN A 290 66.66 19.36 -9.22
N GLU A 291 66.21 20.54 -9.66
CA GLU A 291 67.00 21.46 -10.49
C GLU A 291 68.21 22.01 -9.73
N GLN A 292 68.03 22.41 -8.45
CA GLN A 292 69.13 22.80 -7.58
C GLN A 292 70.13 21.66 -7.34
N ALA A 293 69.65 20.42 -7.14
CA ALA A 293 70.52 19.26 -6.98
C ALA A 293 71.33 18.96 -8.27
N GLN A 294 70.73 19.10 -9.45
CA GLN A 294 71.43 18.97 -10.73
C GLN A 294 72.48 20.09 -10.92
N ALA A 295 72.15 21.34 -10.61
CA ALA A 295 73.09 22.46 -10.68
C ALA A 295 74.27 22.28 -9.72
N ALA A 296 74.02 21.80 -8.49
CA ALA A 296 75.07 21.48 -7.52
C ALA A 296 75.98 20.34 -7.99
N ALA A 297 75.42 19.27 -8.57
CA ALA A 297 76.19 18.16 -9.13
C ALA A 297 77.04 18.59 -10.33
N GLN A 298 76.52 19.43 -11.23
CA GLN A 298 77.29 20.02 -12.33
C GLN A 298 78.44 20.91 -11.83
N ALA A 299 78.19 21.72 -10.80
CA ALA A 299 79.22 22.55 -10.18
C ALA A 299 80.34 21.71 -9.53
N GLN A 300 79.99 20.61 -8.86
CA GLN A 300 80.98 19.66 -8.33
C GLN A 300 81.79 18.98 -9.44
N ALA A 301 81.14 18.50 -10.51
CA ALA A 301 81.83 17.89 -11.64
C ALA A 301 82.80 18.86 -12.34
N ALA A 302 82.41 20.13 -12.50
CA ALA A 302 83.27 21.18 -13.03
C ALA A 302 84.48 21.48 -12.11
N GLN A 303 84.28 21.49 -10.79
CA GLN A 303 85.38 21.62 -9.82
C GLN A 303 86.34 20.42 -9.86
N GLU A 304 85.82 19.19 -9.96
CA GLU A 304 86.63 17.98 -10.05
C GLU A 304 87.44 17.94 -11.37
N GLN A 305 86.85 18.38 -12.48
CA GLN A 305 87.56 18.53 -13.75
C GLN A 305 88.67 19.59 -13.65
N ALA A 306 88.38 20.77 -13.09
CA ALA A 306 89.38 21.83 -12.91
C ALA A 306 90.55 21.38 -12.01
N GLN A 307 90.29 20.59 -10.97
CA GLN A 307 91.33 19.97 -10.14
C GLN A 307 92.17 18.94 -10.91
N LYS A 308 91.54 18.11 -11.76
CA LYS A 308 92.26 17.16 -12.62
C LYS A 308 93.14 17.87 -13.66
N GLU A 309 92.66 18.95 -14.26
CA GLU A 309 93.43 19.78 -15.20
C GLU A 309 94.63 20.46 -14.50
N GLN A 310 94.43 21.02 -13.30
CA GLN A 310 95.54 21.57 -12.50
C GLN A 310 96.56 20.50 -12.11
N ALA A 311 96.11 19.31 -11.67
CA ALA A 311 96.99 18.19 -11.36
C ALA A 311 97.80 17.71 -12.59
N ALA A 312 97.18 17.65 -13.77
CA ALA A 312 97.87 17.32 -15.01
C ALA A 312 98.92 18.37 -15.40
N GLN A 313 98.62 19.67 -15.24
CA GLN A 313 99.58 20.75 -15.46
C GLN A 313 100.77 20.67 -14.48
N GLN A 314 100.51 20.39 -13.19
CA GLN A 314 101.58 20.19 -12.19
C GLN A 314 102.46 18.98 -12.53
N GLN A 315 101.88 17.87 -13.01
CA GLN A 315 102.66 16.71 -13.47
C GLN A 315 103.53 17.03 -14.69
N GLN A 316 103.03 17.82 -15.64
CA GLN A 316 103.85 18.28 -16.78
C GLN A 316 105.00 19.18 -16.35
N GLN A 317 104.79 20.10 -15.40
CA GLN A 317 105.86 20.94 -14.84
C GLN A 317 106.91 20.11 -14.08
N ALA A 318 106.48 19.12 -13.29
CA ALA A 318 107.40 18.20 -12.60
C ALA A 318 108.24 17.36 -13.59
N ALA A 319 107.63 16.87 -14.68
CA ALA A 319 108.35 16.15 -15.73
C ALA A 319 109.40 17.02 -16.44
N GLN A 320 109.10 18.29 -16.69
CA GLN A 320 110.06 19.25 -17.27
C GLN A 320 111.24 19.52 -16.32
N GLN A 321 111.00 19.61 -15.00
CA GLN A 321 112.08 19.75 -14.01
C GLN A 321 112.98 18.49 -13.93
N GLN A 322 112.40 17.29 -14.01
CA GLN A 322 113.18 16.04 -14.06
C GLN A 322 114.06 15.92 -15.32
N GLN A 323 113.64 16.50 -16.46
CA GLN A 323 114.49 16.54 -17.67
C GLN A 323 115.71 17.46 -17.54
N GLN A 324 115.71 18.44 -16.62
CA GLN A 324 116.84 19.35 -16.42
C GLN A 324 117.90 18.81 -15.43
N GLN A 325 117.51 17.98 -14.46
CA GLN A 325 118.45 17.42 -13.47
C GLN A 325 119.32 16.26 -14.00
N SER A 326 118.92 15.60 -15.10
CA SER A 326 119.60 14.40 -15.61
C SER A 326 120.90 14.65 -16.39
N GLN A 327 121.36 15.91 -16.52
CA GLN A 327 122.56 16.27 -17.30
C GLN A 327 123.79 16.66 -16.46
N GLN A 328 123.76 16.59 -15.12
CA GLN A 328 124.90 16.99 -14.25
C GLN A 328 125.26 15.98 -13.14
N GLN A 329 125.45 14.69 -13.46
CA GLN A 329 126.19 13.80 -12.55
C GLN A 329 126.88 12.59 -13.24
N ALA A 330 128.03 12.84 -13.89
CA ALA A 330 128.88 11.81 -14.48
C ALA A 330 130.38 12.22 -14.48
N SER A 331 131.03 12.21 -13.32
CA SER A 331 132.46 12.59 -13.16
C SER A 331 133.25 11.61 -12.29
N GLY A 332 132.98 10.31 -12.44
CA GLY A 332 133.73 9.25 -11.76
C GLY A 332 134.77 8.61 -12.68
N LYS A 333 135.96 8.29 -12.15
CA LYS A 333 137.02 7.62 -12.92
C LYS A 333 136.69 6.14 -13.10
N SER A 334 136.24 5.76 -14.30
CA SER A 334 135.97 4.36 -14.65
C SER A 334 137.23 3.61 -15.06
N MET A 335 137.32 2.33 -14.70
CA MET A 335 138.33 1.38 -15.19
C MET A 335 137.83 -0.06 -15.12
N THR A 336 138.44 -0.97 -15.89
CA THR A 336 138.14 -2.41 -15.81
C THR A 336 139.16 -3.09 -14.91
N VAL A 337 138.68 -3.93 -13.99
CA VAL A 337 139.49 -4.72 -13.04
C VAL A 337 139.08 -6.17 -13.07
N GLU A 338 140.01 -7.06 -12.70
CA GLU A 338 139.68 -8.44 -12.36
C GLU A 338 139.11 -8.46 -10.92
N ALA A 339 137.90 -8.97 -10.74
CA ALA A 339 137.27 -9.12 -9.43
C ALA A 339 137.14 -10.59 -9.05
N THR A 340 137.62 -10.93 -7.85
CA THR A 340 137.22 -12.13 -7.10
C THR A 340 136.26 -11.74 -5.98
N ALA A 341 135.85 -12.70 -5.14
CA ALA A 341 135.13 -12.45 -3.90
C ALA A 341 135.74 -13.23 -2.72
N TYR A 342 135.65 -12.65 -1.53
CA TYR A 342 136.11 -13.25 -0.27
C TYR A 342 135.05 -13.20 0.83
N THR A 343 135.19 -14.07 1.83
CA THR A 343 134.34 -14.12 3.02
C THR A 343 135.16 -13.86 4.29
N ALA A 344 134.49 -13.40 5.35
CA ALA A 344 135.15 -13.08 6.62
C ALA A 344 135.38 -14.32 7.51
N ASN A 345 134.86 -15.49 7.12
CA ASN A 345 134.66 -16.66 7.99
C ASN A 345 135.65 -17.81 7.72
N CYS A 346 136.76 -17.54 7.04
CA CYS A 346 137.83 -18.51 6.83
C CYS A 346 138.63 -18.83 8.10
N ALA A 347 139.19 -20.05 8.17
CA ALA A 347 139.97 -20.51 9.33
C ALA A 347 141.26 -19.68 9.47
N GLY A 348 141.46 -19.08 10.65
CA GLY A 348 142.56 -18.15 10.92
C GLY A 348 142.29 -16.69 10.53
N CYS A 349 141.17 -16.38 9.87
CA CYS A 349 140.84 -15.03 9.43
C CYS A 349 140.24 -14.19 10.57
N SER A 350 140.81 -13.01 10.82
CA SER A 350 140.32 -12.05 11.83
C SER A 350 138.88 -11.62 11.55
N GLY A 351 138.57 -11.31 10.27
CA GLY A 351 137.29 -10.72 9.84
C GLY A 351 137.25 -9.19 9.97
N THR A 352 138.42 -8.55 10.12
CA THR A 352 138.57 -7.09 10.19
C THR A 352 139.42 -6.61 9.02
N THR A 353 138.97 -5.59 8.30
CA THR A 353 139.67 -5.04 7.12
C THR A 353 140.87 -4.15 7.51
N ALA A 354 141.71 -3.80 6.53
CA ALA A 354 142.81 -2.86 6.66
C ALA A 354 142.42 -1.47 7.21
N THR A 355 141.20 -0.99 6.94
CA THR A 355 140.67 0.26 7.54
C THR A 355 139.93 0.06 8.88
N GLY A 356 139.93 -1.15 9.44
CA GLY A 356 139.36 -1.47 10.75
C GLY A 356 137.89 -1.91 10.74
N VAL A 357 137.27 -2.14 9.57
CA VAL A 357 135.86 -2.56 9.50
C VAL A 357 135.73 -4.03 9.89
N ASN A 358 134.99 -4.32 10.97
CA ASN A 358 134.66 -5.68 11.36
C ASN A 358 133.47 -6.20 10.53
N LEU A 359 133.75 -7.13 9.62
CA LEU A 359 132.79 -7.71 8.67
C LEU A 359 131.95 -8.84 9.28
N LYS A 360 132.41 -9.47 10.37
CA LYS A 360 131.61 -10.47 11.13
C LYS A 360 130.47 -9.79 11.90
N SER A 361 130.70 -8.57 12.39
CA SER A 361 129.65 -7.73 12.99
C SER A 361 128.77 -7.01 11.96
N ASN A 362 129.24 -6.85 10.72
CA ASN A 362 128.55 -6.11 9.67
C ASN A 362 128.47 -6.92 8.35
N PRO A 363 127.79 -8.08 8.33
CA PRO A 363 127.82 -9.00 7.19
C PRO A 363 127.19 -8.47 5.89
N ASN A 364 126.44 -7.35 5.96
CA ASN A 364 125.85 -6.67 4.81
C ASN A 364 126.68 -5.45 4.33
N GLN A 365 127.81 -5.14 4.97
CA GLN A 365 128.63 -3.98 4.62
C GLN A 365 129.38 -4.23 3.30
N ARG A 366 129.01 -3.51 2.24
CA ARG A 366 129.73 -3.59 0.96
C ARG A 366 131.11 -2.94 1.05
N VAL A 367 132.12 -3.77 1.24
CA VAL A 367 133.53 -3.41 1.10
C VAL A 367 134.19 -4.16 -0.05
N ILE A 368 135.26 -3.58 -0.58
CA ILE A 368 136.18 -4.25 -1.48
C ILE A 368 137.61 -4.16 -0.94
N ALA A 369 138.38 -5.22 -1.14
CA ALA A 369 139.83 -5.20 -1.04
C ALA A 369 140.43 -4.70 -2.36
N VAL A 370 141.46 -3.85 -2.26
CA VAL A 370 142.07 -3.17 -3.41
C VAL A 370 143.60 -3.12 -3.31
N ASP A 371 144.26 -2.67 -4.39
CA ASP A 371 145.60 -2.10 -4.31
C ASP A 371 145.49 -0.59 -4.02
N PRO A 372 145.98 -0.09 -2.86
CA PRO A 372 145.92 1.33 -2.51
C PRO A 372 146.64 2.28 -3.47
N SER A 373 147.55 1.76 -4.31
CA SER A 373 148.24 2.55 -5.35
C SER A 373 147.39 2.78 -6.60
N VAL A 374 146.29 2.04 -6.76
CA VAL A 374 145.37 2.11 -7.90
C VAL A 374 144.01 2.67 -7.49
N ILE A 375 143.50 2.26 -6.32
CA ILE A 375 142.27 2.73 -5.70
C ILE A 375 142.59 3.06 -4.24
N PRO A 376 142.61 4.34 -3.82
CA PRO A 376 142.89 4.71 -2.44
C PRO A 376 141.91 4.06 -1.45
N LEU A 377 142.41 3.72 -0.26
CA LEU A 377 141.55 3.27 0.84
C LEU A 377 140.66 4.43 1.31
N GLY A 378 139.38 4.13 1.53
CA GLY A 378 138.32 5.09 1.82
C GLY A 378 137.44 5.45 0.62
N SER A 379 137.93 5.29 -0.62
CA SER A 379 137.16 5.68 -1.82
C SER A 379 135.87 4.87 -2.00
N LYS A 380 134.83 5.53 -2.50
CA LYS A 380 133.53 4.95 -2.86
C LYS A 380 133.60 4.47 -4.31
N VAL A 381 133.45 3.17 -4.49
CA VAL A 381 133.57 2.51 -5.79
C VAL A 381 132.24 1.85 -6.13
N TYR A 382 131.65 2.21 -7.27
CA TYR A 382 130.60 1.40 -7.86
C TYR A 382 131.24 0.26 -8.65
N VAL A 383 130.86 -0.97 -8.30
CA VAL A 383 131.32 -2.21 -8.95
C VAL A 383 130.14 -2.79 -9.73
N GLU A 384 130.30 -2.96 -11.03
CA GLU A 384 129.30 -3.54 -11.92
C GLU A 384 128.88 -4.94 -11.44
N GLY A 385 127.56 -5.15 -11.27
CA GLY A 385 126.99 -6.39 -10.73
C GLY A 385 127.03 -6.58 -9.20
N TYR A 386 127.74 -5.73 -8.45
CA TYR A 386 127.81 -5.78 -6.97
C TYR A 386 127.22 -4.52 -6.30
N GLY A 387 127.26 -3.37 -6.97
CA GLY A 387 126.75 -2.08 -6.49
C GLY A 387 127.83 -1.17 -5.91
N GLN A 388 127.41 -0.14 -5.19
CA GLN A 388 128.34 0.78 -4.51
C GLN A 388 128.94 0.13 -3.25
N ALA A 389 130.25 0.27 -3.10
CA ALA A 389 131.07 -0.29 -2.03
C ALA A 389 132.16 0.71 -1.60
N VAL A 390 132.83 0.42 -0.49
CA VAL A 390 133.99 1.19 -0.01
C VAL A 390 135.27 0.38 -0.19
N ALA A 391 136.32 1.00 -0.72
CA ALA A 391 137.68 0.47 -0.73
C ALA A 391 138.22 0.45 0.71
N ALA A 392 137.97 -0.64 1.45
CA ALA A 392 138.18 -0.70 2.89
C ALA A 392 139.25 -1.72 3.31
N ASP A 393 139.77 -2.52 2.38
CA ASP A 393 140.67 -3.63 2.69
C ASP A 393 141.83 -3.79 1.69
N THR A 394 142.83 -4.60 2.06
CA THR A 394 143.98 -4.91 1.20
C THR A 394 144.40 -6.38 1.33
N GLY A 395 144.32 -7.13 0.23
CA GLY A 395 144.86 -8.49 0.18
C GLY A 395 146.31 -8.53 -0.29
N GLY A 396 147.10 -9.49 0.19
CA GLY A 396 148.47 -9.72 -0.27
C GLY A 396 148.56 -10.03 -1.78
N ALA A 397 147.59 -10.78 -2.30
CA ALA A 397 147.46 -11.14 -3.71
C ALA A 397 146.64 -10.13 -4.56
N ILE A 398 146.12 -9.07 -3.94
CA ILE A 398 145.33 -8.01 -4.58
C ILE A 398 146.28 -6.86 -4.89
N LYS A 399 146.74 -6.82 -6.15
CA LYS A 399 147.75 -5.90 -6.66
C LYS A 399 147.40 -5.43 -8.07
N GLY A 400 147.69 -4.17 -8.39
CA GLY A 400 147.33 -3.55 -9.66
C GLY A 400 145.81 -3.50 -9.88
N ASN A 401 145.37 -3.76 -11.11
CA ASN A 401 143.95 -3.74 -11.51
C ASN A 401 143.18 -5.01 -11.08
N ARG A 402 143.33 -5.44 -9.82
CA ARG A 402 142.54 -6.51 -9.20
C ARG A 402 141.83 -5.98 -7.96
N ILE A 403 140.61 -6.45 -7.73
CA ILE A 403 139.85 -6.23 -6.48
C ILE A 403 139.32 -7.56 -5.94
N ASP A 404 138.94 -7.58 -4.67
CA ASP A 404 138.22 -8.69 -4.02
C ASP A 404 136.95 -8.14 -3.37
N VAL A 405 135.76 -8.60 -3.76
CA VAL A 405 134.50 -8.10 -3.17
C VAL A 405 134.12 -8.90 -1.94
N PHE A 406 133.71 -8.25 -0.85
CA PHE A 406 133.25 -8.98 0.34
C PHE A 406 131.83 -9.53 0.12
N VAL A 407 131.64 -10.80 0.44
CA VAL A 407 130.32 -11.44 0.46
C VAL A 407 130.11 -12.26 1.74
N SER A 408 128.84 -12.39 2.14
CA SER A 408 128.44 -12.91 3.45
C SER A 408 128.47 -14.44 3.59
N SER A 409 128.64 -15.18 2.48
CA SER A 409 128.69 -16.64 2.48
C SER A 409 129.61 -17.19 1.39
N ASP A 410 130.17 -18.39 1.62
CA ASP A 410 131.11 -19.01 0.67
C ASP A 410 130.43 -19.44 -0.64
N SER A 411 129.10 -19.70 -0.61
CA SER A 411 128.31 -19.88 -1.84
C SER A 411 128.33 -18.61 -2.67
N ALA A 412 128.02 -17.45 -2.07
CA ALA A 412 128.03 -16.17 -2.79
C ALA A 412 129.43 -15.83 -3.35
N ALA A 413 130.51 -16.31 -2.74
CA ALA A 413 131.86 -16.16 -3.27
C ALA A 413 132.12 -17.08 -4.48
N GLN A 414 131.60 -18.31 -4.46
CA GLN A 414 131.66 -19.25 -5.60
C GLN A 414 130.77 -18.77 -6.77
N ASP A 415 129.56 -18.29 -6.47
CA ASP A 415 128.62 -17.70 -7.44
C ASP A 415 129.16 -16.41 -8.07
N TRP A 416 129.95 -15.63 -7.32
CA TRP A 416 130.70 -14.50 -7.88
C TRP A 416 131.86 -14.97 -8.76
N GLY A 417 132.67 -15.91 -8.27
CA GLY A 417 133.80 -16.48 -8.98
C GLY A 417 134.90 -15.46 -9.29
N ARG A 418 135.56 -15.60 -10.45
CA ARG A 418 136.55 -14.64 -10.96
C ARG A 418 136.06 -14.06 -12.28
N ARG A 419 135.88 -12.74 -12.34
CA ARG A 419 135.27 -12.04 -13.48
C ARG A 419 135.92 -10.68 -13.73
N SER A 420 136.01 -10.25 -14.98
CA SER A 420 136.34 -8.85 -15.30
C SER A 420 135.09 -8.00 -15.12
N VAL A 421 135.18 -6.91 -14.36
CA VAL A 421 134.08 -5.97 -14.11
C VAL A 421 134.52 -4.54 -14.37
N LYS A 422 133.60 -3.70 -14.85
CA LYS A 422 133.83 -2.25 -14.84
C LYS A 422 133.59 -1.73 -13.42
N ILE A 423 134.52 -0.92 -12.95
CA ILE A 423 134.36 -0.12 -11.74
C ILE A 423 134.35 1.36 -12.09
N THR A 424 133.74 2.16 -11.23
CA THR A 424 133.83 3.62 -11.25
C THR A 424 134.13 4.10 -9.84
N VAL A 425 135.26 4.79 -9.67
CA VAL A 425 135.54 5.55 -8.44
C VAL A 425 134.70 6.83 -8.50
N ILE A 426 133.83 7.03 -7.51
CA ILE A 426 132.82 8.09 -7.46
C ILE A 426 133.21 9.19 -6.46
N ASP A 427 134.02 8.84 -5.46
CA ASP A 427 134.54 9.68 -4.38
C ASP A 427 135.86 9.06 -3.89
#